data_AF-A0A962NX89-F1
#
_entry.id   AF-A0A962NX89-F1
#
_cell.length_a   1.000
_cell.length_b   1.000
_cell.length_c   1.000
_cell.angle_alpha   90.00
_cell.angle_beta   90.00
_cell.angle_gamma   90.00
#
_symmetry.space_group_name_H-M   'P 1'
#
loop_
_entity.id
_entity.type
_entity.pdbx_description
1 polymer ?
#
loop_
_entity_poly.entity_id
_entity_poly.type
_entity_poly.pdbx_seq_one_letter_code
_entity_poly.pdbx_strand_id
1 'polypeptide(L)'
;ISLKYQAEYFECGYQDYWRAQHHRSVKLDKKQIMVKDTVKNFKEQAVLRWRLTPDNWQLNGHILSNGKIQLEINSSSEVIITLTQGEESRYYYQKTFLPVLEVLTMQPTTIFTLIKDIT
;
A
#
# COMPACT_ATOMS: atom_id res chain seq x y z
N ILE A 1 -14.67 13.41 -21.60
CA ILE A 1 -14.07 12.31 -20.82
C ILE A 1 -15.16 11.24 -20.70
N SER A 2 -14.96 10.04 -21.27
CA SER A 2 -15.93 8.95 -21.13
C SER A 2 -15.58 8.17 -19.87
N LEU A 3 -16.49 8.15 -18.90
CA LEU A 3 -16.33 7.31 -17.70
C LEU A 3 -16.51 5.85 -18.13
N LYS A 4 -15.48 5.03 -17.90
CA LYS A 4 -15.54 3.58 -18.11
C LYS A 4 -15.72 2.93 -16.75
N TYR A 5 -16.89 2.35 -16.54
CA TYR A 5 -17.17 1.57 -15.34
C TYR A 5 -16.86 0.11 -15.60
N GLN A 6 -16.04 -0.49 -14.76
CA GLN A 6 -15.82 -1.93 -14.70
C GLN A 6 -16.26 -2.40 -13.32
N ALA A 7 -17.05 -3.47 -13.27
CA ALA A 7 -17.36 -4.11 -12.00
C ALA A 7 -16.04 -4.53 -11.32
N GLU A 8 -15.92 -4.29 -10.02
CA GLU A 8 -14.80 -4.78 -9.21
C GLU A 8 -13.41 -4.20 -9.56
N TYR A 9 -13.33 -3.14 -10.38
CA TYR A 9 -12.08 -2.44 -10.70
C TYR A 9 -12.23 -0.93 -10.56
N PHE A 10 -11.30 -0.31 -9.84
CA PHE A 10 -11.27 1.12 -9.58
C PHE A 10 -9.87 1.66 -9.77
N GLU A 11 -9.71 2.82 -10.39
CA GLU A 11 -8.42 3.48 -10.49
C GLU A 11 -8.53 4.99 -10.31
N CYS A 12 -7.49 5.58 -9.72
CA CYS A 12 -7.32 7.01 -9.62
C CYS A 12 -5.84 7.36 -9.51
N GLY A 13 -5.51 8.60 -9.81
CA GLY A 13 -4.16 9.10 -9.63
C GLY A 13 -4.13 10.61 -9.49
N TYR A 14 -3.01 11.10 -9.01
CA TYR A 14 -2.74 12.52 -8.90
C TYR A 14 -1.31 12.84 -9.35
N GLN A 15 -1.10 14.11 -9.66
CA GLN A 15 0.20 14.73 -9.80
C GLN A 15 0.29 15.87 -8.80
N ASP A 16 1.37 15.95 -8.03
CA ASP A 16 1.59 17.07 -7.13
C ASP A 16 2.22 18.28 -7.84
N TYR A 17 2.40 19.38 -7.11
CA TYR A 17 3.01 20.61 -7.64
C TYR A 17 4.47 20.41 -8.10
N TRP A 18 5.17 19.41 -7.55
CA TRP A 18 6.55 19.05 -7.89
C TRP A 18 6.64 18.05 -9.05
N ARG A 19 5.51 17.74 -9.69
CA ARG A 19 5.36 16.76 -10.77
C ARG A 19 5.52 15.30 -10.35
N ALA A 20 5.62 14.99 -9.06
CA ALA A 20 5.57 13.62 -8.59
C ALA A 20 4.18 13.05 -8.85
N GLN A 21 4.13 11.80 -9.28
CA GLN A 21 2.91 11.15 -9.74
C GLN A 21 2.69 9.85 -9.00
N HIS A 22 1.45 9.64 -8.58
CA HIS A 22 0.99 8.39 -8.03
C HIS A 22 -0.31 7.99 -8.71
N HIS A 23 -0.37 6.75 -9.17
CA HIS A 23 -1.56 6.14 -9.74
C HIS A 23 -1.82 4.81 -9.06
N ARG A 24 -3.02 4.63 -8.52
CA ARG A 24 -3.47 3.40 -7.88
C ARG A 24 -4.61 2.79 -8.66
N SER A 25 -4.52 1.49 -8.91
CA SER A 25 -5.69 0.69 -9.28
C SER A 25 -5.93 -0.41 -8.27
N VAL A 26 -7.20 -0.66 -7.96
CA VAL A 26 -7.68 -1.71 -7.06
C VAL A 26 -8.57 -2.63 -7.86
N LYS A 27 -8.27 -3.93 -7.84
CA LYS A 27 -9.11 -4.98 -8.38
C LYS A 27 -9.58 -5.87 -7.24
N LEU A 28 -10.89 -6.04 -7.13
CA LEU A 28 -11.52 -6.99 -6.22
C LEU A 28 -11.68 -8.33 -6.96
N ASP A 29 -11.39 -9.41 -6.27
CA ASP A 29 -11.70 -10.78 -6.68
C ASP A 29 -12.32 -11.49 -5.47
N LYS A 30 -13.02 -12.61 -5.68
CA LYS A 30 -13.77 -13.34 -4.65
C LYS A 30 -12.92 -13.77 -3.45
N LYS A 31 -11.59 -13.85 -3.59
CA LYS A 31 -10.66 -14.35 -2.57
C LYS A 31 -9.54 -13.37 -2.21
N GLN A 32 -9.43 -12.25 -2.93
CA GLN A 32 -8.29 -11.35 -2.76
C GLN A 32 -8.59 -9.94 -3.29
N ILE A 33 -7.85 -8.98 -2.77
CA ILE A 33 -7.76 -7.62 -3.29
C ILE A 33 -6.37 -7.45 -3.88
N MET A 34 -6.31 -7.06 -5.15
CA MET A 34 -5.06 -6.70 -5.82
C MET A 34 -4.97 -5.18 -5.94
N VAL A 35 -3.95 -4.60 -5.34
CA VAL A 35 -3.66 -3.17 -5.44
C VAL A 35 -2.39 -3.00 -6.24
N LYS A 36 -2.43 -2.16 -7.27
CA LYS A 36 -1.28 -1.77 -8.08
C LYS A 36 -1.05 -0.29 -7.92
N ASP A 37 0.13 0.07 -7.44
CA ASP A 37 0.58 1.43 -7.22
C ASP A 37 1.74 1.74 -8.16
N THR A 38 1.55 2.71 -9.07
CA THR A 38 2.62 3.23 -9.93
C THR A 38 3.06 4.58 -9.40
N VAL A 39 4.32 4.68 -8.99
CA VAL A 39 4.93 5.92 -8.48
C VAL A 39 6.09 6.34 -9.40
N LYS A 40 6.11 7.61 -9.81
CA LYS A 40 7.15 8.15 -10.70
C LYS A 40 7.35 9.65 -10.52
N ASN A 41 8.44 10.17 -11.10
CA ASN A 41 8.81 11.59 -11.11
C ASN A 41 8.98 12.23 -9.71
N PHE A 42 9.19 11.43 -8.67
CA PHE A 42 9.63 11.93 -7.37
C PHE A 42 11.14 12.22 -7.39
N LYS A 43 11.61 13.09 -6.49
CA LYS A 43 12.99 13.58 -6.49
C LYS A 43 13.99 12.59 -5.88
N GLU A 44 13.67 12.05 -4.71
CA GLU A 44 14.61 11.25 -3.91
C GLU A 44 14.07 9.84 -3.64
N GLN A 45 12.90 9.75 -3.02
CA GLN A 45 12.24 8.48 -2.72
C GLN A 45 10.71 8.62 -2.72
N ALA A 46 10.03 7.49 -2.89
CA ALA A 46 8.61 7.35 -2.60
C ALA A 46 8.41 6.28 -1.53
N VAL A 47 7.47 6.51 -0.61
CA VAL A 47 7.12 5.56 0.45
C VAL A 47 5.64 5.28 0.42
N LEU A 48 5.27 4.05 0.05
CA LEU A 48 3.91 3.56 0.14
C LEU A 48 3.65 3.05 1.56
N ARG A 49 2.57 3.52 2.19
CA ARG A 49 2.24 3.16 3.58
C ARG A 49 0.91 2.44 3.68
N TRP A 50 0.91 1.30 4.36
CA TRP A 50 -0.30 0.62 4.81
C TRP A 50 -0.40 0.73 6.33
N ARG A 51 -1.42 1.45 6.80
CA ARG A 51 -1.79 1.49 8.22
C ARG A 51 -2.57 0.23 8.54
N LEU A 52 -2.08 -0.53 9.51
CA LEU A 52 -2.62 -1.84 9.86
C LEU A 52 -3.44 -1.73 11.14
N THR A 53 -4.43 -2.60 11.28
CA THR A 53 -5.08 -2.79 12.59
C THR A 53 -4.03 -3.24 13.61
N PRO A 54 -4.05 -2.75 14.86
CA PRO A 54 -3.20 -3.28 15.92
C PRO A 54 -3.43 -4.79 16.09
N ASP A 55 -2.41 -5.58 15.77
CA ASP A 55 -2.39 -7.05 15.88
C ASP A 55 -0.92 -7.53 15.83
N ASN A 56 -0.69 -8.83 16.02
CA ASN A 56 0.63 -9.45 15.98
C ASN A 56 1.12 -9.68 14.54
N TRP A 57 1.42 -8.60 13.83
CA TRP A 57 1.94 -8.64 12.47
C TRP A 57 3.40 -9.09 12.41
N GLN A 58 3.71 -10.03 11.51
CA GLN A 58 5.05 -10.55 11.27
C GLN A 58 5.42 -10.35 9.81
N LEU A 59 6.55 -9.66 9.58
CA LEU A 59 7.12 -9.46 8.26
C LEU A 59 8.19 -10.53 7.99
N ASN A 60 8.04 -11.26 6.89
CA ASN A 60 8.99 -12.27 6.44
C ASN A 60 9.28 -12.06 4.94
N GLY A 61 10.39 -11.38 4.65
CA GLY A 61 10.73 -10.93 3.30
C GLY A 61 9.65 -10.01 2.72
N HIS A 62 8.95 -10.51 1.71
CA HIS A 62 7.91 -9.78 0.96
C HIS A 62 6.48 -10.08 1.46
N ILE A 63 6.34 -10.86 2.52
CA ILE A 63 5.05 -11.30 3.06
C ILE A 63 4.88 -10.73 4.47
N LEU A 64 3.75 -10.07 4.70
CA LEU A 64 3.34 -9.57 6.01
C LEU A 64 2.03 -10.27 6.41
N SER A 65 1.95 -10.83 7.62
CA SER A 65 0.75 -11.53 8.09
C SER A 65 0.55 -11.42 9.59
N ASN A 66 -0.72 -11.43 10.04
CA ASN A 66 -1.10 -11.60 11.45
C ASN A 66 -1.76 -12.97 11.72
N GLY A 67 -1.65 -13.92 10.79
CA GLY A 67 -2.29 -15.24 10.87
C GLY A 67 -3.76 -15.28 10.43
N LYS A 68 -4.37 -14.14 10.08
CA LYS A 68 -5.74 -14.05 9.53
C LYS A 68 -5.76 -13.41 8.15
N ILE A 69 -4.96 -12.36 7.99
CA ILE A 69 -4.80 -11.60 6.76
C ILE A 69 -3.34 -11.68 6.35
N GLN A 70 -3.10 -11.86 5.06
CA GLN A 70 -1.78 -11.79 4.45
C GLN A 70 -1.71 -10.68 3.41
N LEU A 71 -0.65 -9.88 3.49
CA LEU A 71 -0.21 -8.95 2.45
C LEU A 71 1.04 -9.53 1.79
N GLU A 72 1.03 -9.61 0.47
CA GLU A 72 2.18 -10.01 -0.34
C GLU A 72 2.58 -8.86 -1.26
N ILE A 73 3.83 -8.45 -1.19
CA ILE A 73 4.35 -7.24 -1.84
C ILE A 73 5.31 -7.65 -2.94
N ASN A 74 4.96 -7.32 -4.19
CA ASN A 74 5.84 -7.47 -5.33
C ASN A 74 6.11 -6.11 -5.96
N SER A 75 7.20 -5.97 -6.71
CA SER A 75 7.52 -4.70 -7.38
C SER A 75 8.34 -4.92 -8.64
N SER A 76 8.24 -3.98 -9.58
CA SER A 76 9.00 -4.03 -10.85
C SER A 76 10.49 -3.67 -10.70
N SER A 77 10.87 -3.16 -9.52
CA SER A 77 12.17 -2.57 -9.21
C SER A 77 12.48 -2.84 -7.74
N GLU A 78 13.74 -2.76 -7.33
CA GLU A 78 14.12 -2.96 -5.91
C GLU A 78 13.37 -2.01 -4.96
N VAL A 79 12.88 -2.56 -3.84
CA VAL A 79 12.19 -1.85 -2.77
C VAL A 79 12.65 -2.35 -1.41
N ILE A 80 12.60 -1.46 -0.41
CA ILE A 80 12.83 -1.80 0.99
C ILE A 80 11.47 -1.89 1.69
N ILE A 81 11.23 -3.01 2.37
CA ILE A 81 9.97 -3.27 3.07
C ILE A 81 10.25 -3.31 4.57
N THR A 82 9.54 -2.47 5.33
CA THR A 82 9.72 -2.39 6.79
C THR A 82 8.37 -2.37 7.49
N LEU A 83 8.32 -3.03 8.65
CA LEU A 83 7.21 -2.89 9.59
C LEU A 83 7.64 -1.90 10.67
N THR A 84 6.99 -0.75 10.71
CA THR A 84 7.28 0.36 11.64
C THR A 84 6.08 0.66 12.52
N GLN A 85 6.24 1.58 13.48
CA GLN A 85 5.17 2.05 14.36
C GLN A 85 4.77 3.47 13.95
N GLY A 86 3.48 3.67 13.72
CA GLY A 86 2.86 4.97 13.45
C GLY A 86 1.87 5.38 14.54
N GLU A 87 1.30 6.57 14.40
CA GLU A 87 0.27 7.11 15.29
C GLU A 87 -1.01 7.42 14.50
N GLU A 88 -2.17 7.19 15.12
CA GLU A 88 -3.45 7.73 14.70
C GLU A 88 -4.09 8.53 15.84
N SER A 89 -4.93 9.51 15.48
CA SER A 89 -5.74 10.27 16.43
C SER A 89 -7.18 10.26 15.95
N ARG A 90 -8.01 9.43 16.61
CA ARG A 90 -9.43 9.28 16.29
C ARG A 90 -10.33 10.19 17.14
N TYR A 91 -9.81 10.66 18.27
CA TYR A 91 -10.45 11.61 19.17
C TYR A 91 -9.47 12.71 19.53
N TYR A 92 -9.97 13.94 19.72
CA TYR A 92 -9.14 15.05 20.19
C TYR A 92 -8.38 14.66 21.46
N TYR A 93 -7.08 14.95 21.47
CA TYR A 93 -6.13 14.64 22.54
C TYR A 93 -5.85 13.14 22.79
N GLN A 94 -6.34 12.24 21.94
CA GLN A 94 -5.97 10.82 22.01
C GLN A 94 -5.09 10.44 20.83
N LYS A 95 -3.94 9.84 21.13
CA LYS A 95 -3.06 9.22 20.15
C LYS A 95 -2.96 7.73 20.45
N THR A 96 -3.20 6.91 19.45
CA THR A 96 -3.01 5.46 19.53
C THR A 96 -1.93 5.04 18.55
N PHE A 97 -1.06 4.13 19.00
CA PHE A 97 -0.05 3.55 18.14
C PHE A 97 -0.65 2.46 17.26
N LEU A 98 -0.17 2.37 16.03
CA LEU A 98 -0.53 1.28 15.12
C LEU A 98 0.67 0.81 14.30
N PRO A 99 0.68 -0.46 13.88
CA PRO A 99 1.68 -0.95 12.94
C PRO A 99 1.49 -0.33 11.56
N VAL A 100 2.60 0.01 10.90
CA VAL A 100 2.61 0.57 9.55
C VAL A 100 3.59 -0.23 8.70
N LEU A 101 3.11 -0.82 7.61
CA LEU A 101 3.98 -1.36 6.57
C LEU A 101 4.42 -0.22 5.66
N GLU A 102 5.73 -0.02 5.52
CA GLU A 102 6.31 0.92 4.57
C GLU A 102 6.99 0.14 3.43
N VAL A 103 6.71 0.54 2.19
CA VAL A 103 7.42 0.08 0.99
C VAL A 103 8.12 1.29 0.37
N LEU A 104 9.43 1.37 0.57
CA LEU A 104 10.28 2.46 0.11
C LEU A 104 10.93 2.10 -1.21
N THR A 105 10.94 3.06 -2.15
CA THR A 105 11.64 2.95 -3.43
C THR A 105 12.44 4.22 -3.70
N MET A 106 13.65 4.05 -4.24
CA MET A 106 14.54 5.14 -4.67
C MET A 106 14.37 5.47 -6.17
N GLN A 107 13.58 4.67 -6.90
CA GLN A 107 13.36 4.86 -8.34
C GLN A 107 11.89 4.66 -8.74
N PRO A 108 11.44 5.23 -9.87
CA PRO A 108 10.11 4.97 -10.40
C PRO A 108 9.83 3.47 -10.49
N THR A 109 8.67 3.05 -10.00
CA THR A 109 8.34 1.63 -9.91
C THR A 109 6.82 1.42 -9.90
N THR A 110 6.44 0.18 -10.16
CA THR A 110 5.11 -0.33 -9.86
C THR A 110 5.19 -1.31 -8.71
N ILE A 111 4.44 -1.06 -7.64
CA ILE A 111 4.28 -1.91 -6.48
C ILE A 111 2.94 -2.63 -6.61
N PHE A 112 2.93 -3.94 -6.37
CA PHE A 112 1.75 -4.77 -6.32
C PHE A 112 1.57 -5.28 -4.89
N THR A 113 0.42 -5.03 -4.30
CA THR A 113 0.02 -5.60 -3.01
C THR A 113 -1.14 -6.55 -3.23
N LEU A 114 -0.96 -7.82 -2.90
CA LEU A 114 -2.04 -8.80 -2.81
C LEU A 114 -2.47 -8.90 -1.36
N ILE A 115 -3.75 -8.68 -1.09
CA ILE A 115 -4.37 -8.78 0.23
C ILE A 115 -5.34 -9.96 0.18
N LYS A 116 -5.15 -10.94 1.06
CA LYS A 116 -5.99 -12.14 1.12
C LYS A 116 -6.27 -12.56 2.56
N ASP A 117 -7.46 -13.08 2.78
CA ASP A 117 -7.77 -13.84 3.99
C ASP A 117 -7.08 -15.22 3.89
N ILE A 118 -6.57 -15.72 5.01
CA ILE A 118 -5.89 -17.02 5.11
C ILE A 118 -6.59 -17.99 6.07
N THR A 119 -7.78 -17.62 6.54
CA THR A 119 -8.69 -18.44 7.36
C THR A 119 -9.82 -19.03 6.55
#